data_AF-A0A534URM1-F1
#
_entry.id   AF-A0A534URM1-F1
#
_cell.length_a   1.000
_cell.length_b   1.000
_cell.length_c   1.000
_cell.angle_alpha   90.00
_cell.angle_beta   90.00
_cell.angle_gamma   90.00
#
_symmetry.space_group_name_H-M   'P 1'
#
loop_
_entity.id
_entity.type
_entity.pdbx_description
1 polymer ?
#
loop_
_entity_poly.entity_id
_entity_poly.type
_entity_poly.pdbx_seq_one_letter_code
_entity_poly.pdbx_strand_id
1 'polypeptide(L)'
;MKIYAFDVDDTLEVSGGPITVVNVGNLKAQGHIVGLNGNWAAVVKTVSGWHRIFSFIGPMEMSKNIFLNQLKTYIPADDYIMVGNVKGVSGASDDEGAANLAGWRFIKESDFAAGAR
;
A
#
# COMPACT_ATOMS: atom_id res chain seq x y z
N MET A 1 -10.61 -11.93 5.15
CA MET A 1 -9.63 -10.88 5.49
C MET A 1 -8.65 -10.69 4.33
N LYS A 2 -8.39 -9.45 3.91
CA LYS A 2 -7.42 -9.10 2.85
C LYS A 2 -6.21 -8.36 3.42
N ILE A 3 -5.08 -8.39 2.70
CA ILE A 3 -3.92 -7.54 2.97
C ILE A 3 -3.79 -6.49 1.88
N TYR A 4 -3.69 -5.22 2.27
CA TYR A 4 -3.39 -4.11 1.38
C TYR A 4 -2.02 -3.52 1.71
N ALA A 5 -1.15 -3.48 0.72
CA ALA A 5 0.11 -2.76 0.77
C ALA A 5 -0.02 -1.51 -0.11
N PHE A 6 0.08 -0.32 0.50
CA PHE A 6 0.00 0.95 -0.21
C PHE A 6 1.39 1.47 -0.49
N ASP A 7 1.67 1.83 -1.75
CA ASP A 7 2.71 2.81 -2.03
C ASP A 7 2.37 4.15 -1.34
N VAL A 8 3.36 5.05 -1.28
CA VAL A 8 3.23 6.32 -0.57
C VAL A 8 3.20 7.50 -1.53
N ASP A 9 4.27 7.71 -2.28
CA ASP A 9 4.44 8.89 -3.14
C ASP A 9 3.52 8.80 -4.37
N ASP A 10 2.79 9.87 -4.66
CA ASP A 10 1.74 9.92 -5.69
C ASP A 10 0.56 8.94 -5.46
N THR A 11 0.54 8.22 -4.33
CA THR A 11 -0.51 7.25 -3.98
C THR A 11 -1.38 7.72 -2.81
N LEU A 12 -0.77 8.13 -1.70
CA LEU A 12 -1.46 8.64 -0.52
C LEU A 12 -1.56 10.17 -0.54
N GLU A 13 -2.65 10.73 -0.02
CA GLU A 13 -2.89 12.20 0.01
C GLU A 13 -1.77 12.98 0.71
N VAL A 14 -1.15 12.36 1.71
CA VAL A 14 -0.06 12.96 2.49
C VAL A 14 1.25 13.05 1.71
N SER A 15 1.32 12.40 0.55
CA SER A 15 2.47 12.43 -0.37
C SER A 15 2.03 12.60 -1.83
N GLY A 16 0.97 13.41 -2.06
CA GLY A 16 0.58 13.88 -3.40
C GLY A 16 -0.39 12.98 -4.18
N GLY A 17 -0.83 11.85 -3.62
CA GLY A 17 -1.77 10.94 -4.28
C GLY A 17 -3.25 11.16 -3.95
N PRO A 18 -4.16 10.41 -4.57
CA PRO A 18 -5.61 10.60 -4.40
C PRO A 18 -6.21 9.84 -3.21
N ILE A 19 -5.47 8.92 -2.57
CA ILE A 19 -6.02 8.06 -1.52
C ILE A 19 -5.88 8.72 -0.16
N THR A 20 -7.01 9.01 0.48
CA THR A 20 -7.01 9.60 1.82
C THR A 20 -6.59 8.60 2.90
N VAL A 21 -5.99 9.10 3.98
CA VAL A 21 -5.66 8.27 5.16
C VAL A 21 -6.93 7.71 5.79
N VAL A 22 -8.05 8.43 5.68
CA VAL A 22 -9.38 7.97 6.10
C VAL A 22 -9.81 6.73 5.30
N ASN A 23 -9.61 6.71 3.99
CA ASN A 23 -9.93 5.54 3.16
C ASN A 23 -9.15 4.29 3.60
N VAL A 24 -7.87 4.46 3.95
CA VAL A 24 -7.05 3.37 4.48
C VAL A 24 -7.55 2.91 5.86
N GLY A 25 -7.88 3.86 6.74
CA GLY A 25 -8.46 3.58 8.07
C GLY A 25 -9.78 2.82 8.00
N ASN A 26 -10.62 3.10 6.99
CA ASN A 26 -11.88 2.38 6.79
C ASN A 26 -11.65 0.89 6.47
N LEU A 27 -10.63 0.55 5.68
CA LEU A 27 -10.26 -0.86 5.45
C LEU A 27 -9.79 -1.54 6.74
N LYS A 28 -8.98 -0.84 7.54
CA LYS A 28 -8.52 -1.34 8.85
C LYS A 28 -9.70 -1.62 9.77
N ALA A 29 -10.69 -0.72 9.83
CA ALA A 29 -11.91 -0.88 10.62
C ALA A 29 -12.79 -2.05 10.13
N GLN A 30 -12.73 -2.43 8.86
CA GLN A 30 -13.38 -3.61 8.29
C GLN A 30 -12.65 -4.94 8.61
N GLY A 31 -11.57 -4.89 9.39
CA GLY A 31 -10.79 -6.06 9.77
C GLY A 31 -9.76 -6.51 8.73
N HIS A 32 -9.38 -5.64 7.80
CA HIS A 32 -8.27 -5.91 6.88
C HIS A 32 -6.92 -5.53 7.50
N ILE A 33 -5.85 -6.16 7.00
CA ILE A 33 -4.48 -5.74 7.31
C ILE A 33 -4.09 -4.72 6.25
N VAL A 34 -3.74 -3.51 6.68
CA VAL A 34 -3.27 -2.45 5.78
C VAL A 34 -1.88 -2.00 6.20
N GLY A 35 -1.00 -1.69 5.26
CA GLY A 35 0.35 -1.23 5.57
C GLY A 35 1.01 -0.53 4.41
N LEU A 36 2.22 -0.04 4.64
CA LEU A 36 2.98 0.73 3.66
C LEU A 36 4.03 -0.13 2.95
N ASN A 37 4.19 0.10 1.65
CA ASN A 37 5.20 -0.48 0.78
C ASN A 37 5.79 0.62 -0.13
N GLY A 38 6.42 1.62 0.47
CA GLY A 38 6.95 2.81 -0.18
C GLY A 38 7.72 3.69 0.80
N ASN A 39 7.78 5.00 0.53
CA ASN A 39 8.44 6.00 1.38
C ASN A 39 7.69 6.22 2.71
N TRP A 40 7.70 5.22 3.60
CA TRP A 40 6.97 5.23 4.86
C TRP A 40 7.36 6.39 5.78
N ALA A 41 8.58 6.94 5.61
CA ALA A 41 9.05 8.11 6.35
C ALA A 41 8.15 9.33 6.13
N ALA A 42 7.58 9.52 4.93
CA ALA A 42 6.66 10.61 4.65
C ALA A 42 5.38 10.50 5.48
N VAL A 43 4.85 9.27 5.65
CA VAL A 43 3.62 9.02 6.44
C VAL A 43 3.88 9.19 7.93
N VAL A 44 4.92 8.57 8.50
CA VAL A 44 5.13 8.61 9.96
C VAL A 44 5.47 10.01 10.48
N LYS A 45 6.00 10.89 9.62
CA LYS A 45 6.30 12.29 9.95
C LYS A 45 5.07 13.20 9.89
N THR A 46 4.04 12.83 9.14
CA THR A 46 2.89 13.71 8.83
C THR A 46 1.58 13.23 9.44
N VAL A 47 1.38 11.92 9.56
CA VAL A 47 0.16 11.30 10.07
C VAL A 47 0.32 10.99 11.56
N SER A 48 -0.27 11.85 12.40
CA SER A 48 -0.36 11.56 13.84
C SER A 48 -1.16 10.28 14.09
N GLY A 49 -0.66 9.43 14.99
CA GLY A 49 -1.32 8.15 15.30
C GLY A 49 -1.26 7.10 14.19
N TRP A 50 -0.36 7.24 13.20
CA TRP A 50 -0.20 6.29 12.08
C TRP A 50 -0.18 4.81 12.51
N HIS A 51 0.41 4.50 13.67
CA HIS A 51 0.53 3.14 14.23
C HIS A 51 -0.81 2.49 14.57
N ARG A 52 -1.89 3.28 14.64
CA ARG A 52 -3.26 2.77 14.83
C ARG A 52 -3.94 2.40 13.52
N ILE A 53 -3.43 2.92 12.40
CA ILE A 53 -4.00 2.76 11.05
C ILE A 53 -3.25 1.65 10.32
N PHE A 54 -1.92 1.76 10.26
CA PHE A 54 -1.07 0.84 9.52
C PHE A 54 -0.57 -0.29 10.41
N SER A 55 -0.80 -1.52 9.98
CA SER A 55 -0.33 -2.75 10.62
C SER A 55 1.16 -3.01 10.38
N PHE A 56 1.71 -2.50 9.28
CA PHE A 56 3.12 -2.64 8.93
C PHE A 56 3.60 -1.43 8.12
N ILE A 57 4.91 -1.20 8.14
CA ILE A 57 5.61 -0.19 7.33
C ILE A 57 6.80 -0.83 6.63
N GLY A 58 7.11 -0.37 5.43
CA GLY A 58 8.21 -0.88 4.63
C GLY A 58 8.16 -0.33 3.20
N PRO A 59 9.04 -0.83 2.32
CA PRO A 59 10.13 -1.75 2.62
C PRO A 59 11.31 -1.03 3.31
N MET A 60 12.03 -1.70 4.21
CA MET A 60 13.29 -1.21 4.79
C MET A 60 14.44 -2.02 4.20
N GLU A 61 15.40 -1.33 3.57
CA GLU A 61 16.62 -1.94 3.00
C GLU A 61 16.38 -3.09 2.01
N MET A 62 15.18 -3.18 1.42
CA MET A 62 14.83 -4.20 0.42
C MET A 62 13.91 -3.64 -0.65
N SER A 63 13.76 -4.37 -1.75
CA SER A 63 12.82 -4.01 -2.81
C SER A 63 11.38 -4.31 -2.39
N LYS A 64 10.43 -3.59 -3.01
CA LYS A 64 8.98 -3.75 -2.79
C LYS A 64 8.51 -5.20 -2.94
N ASN A 65 8.88 -5.87 -4.03
CA ASN A 65 8.48 -7.25 -4.28
C ASN A 65 9.02 -8.24 -3.24
N ILE A 66 10.25 -8.04 -2.75
CA ILE A 66 10.81 -8.89 -1.68
C ILE A 66 10.01 -8.71 -0.39
N PHE A 67 9.69 -7.48 -0.03
CA PHE A 67 8.89 -7.18 1.16
C PHE A 67 7.48 -7.77 1.06
N LEU A 68 6.79 -7.61 -0.07
CA LEU A 68 5.49 -8.23 -0.34
C LEU A 68 5.54 -9.76 -0.22
N ASN A 69 6.61 -10.40 -0.72
CA ASN A 69 6.81 -11.84 -0.59
C ASN A 69 6.99 -12.27 0.86
N GLN A 70 7.71 -11.52 1.69
CA GLN A 70 7.84 -11.80 3.12
C GLN A 70 6.46 -11.76 3.81
N LEU A 71 5.67 -10.71 3.56
CA LEU A 71 4.32 -10.60 4.12
C LEU A 71 3.44 -11.80 3.71
N LYS A 72 3.43 -12.15 2.42
CA LYS A 72 2.63 -13.26 1.89
C LYS A 72 3.08 -14.64 2.40
N THR A 73 4.37 -14.80 2.71
CA THR A 73 4.92 -16.05 3.24
C THR A 73 4.43 -16.33 4.66
N TYR A 74 4.27 -15.29 5.48
CA TYR A 74 4.06 -15.46 6.92
C TYR A 74 2.68 -15.01 7.41
N ILE A 75 1.90 -14.29 6.60
CA ILE A 75 0.59 -13.77 7.00
C ILE A 75 -0.48 -14.36 6.08
N PRO A 76 -1.32 -15.30 6.56
CA PRO A 76 -2.38 -15.89 5.74
C PRO A 76 -3.48 -14.87 5.47
N ALA A 77 -3.96 -14.80 4.22
CA ALA A 77 -5.06 -13.95 3.79
C ALA A 77 -5.82 -14.52 2.60
N ASP A 78 -7.05 -14.05 2.40
CA ASP A 78 -7.90 -14.45 1.27
C ASP A 78 -7.46 -13.77 -0.04
N ASP A 79 -6.87 -12.57 0.05
CA ASP A 79 -6.38 -11.78 -1.07
C ASP A 79 -5.23 -10.87 -0.63
N TYR A 80 -4.30 -10.60 -1.55
CA TYR A 80 -3.11 -9.79 -1.35
C TYR A 80 -3.06 -8.71 -2.43
N ILE A 81 -3.14 -7.45 -2.01
CA ILE A 81 -3.39 -6.32 -2.89
C ILE A 81 -2.29 -5.28 -2.72
N MET A 82 -1.60 -4.96 -3.81
CA MET A 82 -0.73 -3.79 -3.89
C MET A 82 -1.53 -2.64 -4.49
N VAL A 83 -1.57 -1.51 -3.80
CA VAL A 83 -2.20 -0.28 -4.27
C VAL A 83 -1.11 0.75 -4.49
N GLY A 84 -1.02 1.30 -5.68
CA GLY A 84 0.07 2.21 -6.01
C GLY A 84 -0.06 2.85 -7.38
N ASN A 85 1.00 3.53 -7.79
CA ASN A 85 1.05 4.24 -9.06
C ASN A 85 1.52 3.34 -10.21
N VAL A 86 1.24 3.81 -11.43
CA VAL A 86 1.75 3.18 -12.66
C VAL A 86 2.93 4.00 -13.15
N LYS A 87 4.10 3.35 -13.25
CA LYS A 87 5.36 3.98 -13.67
C LYS A 87 5.21 4.70 -15.00
N GLY A 88 5.54 5.99 -15.01
CA GLY A 88 5.49 6.83 -16.22
C GLY A 88 4.08 7.27 -16.63
N VAL A 89 3.04 6.91 -15.85
CA VAL A 89 1.65 7.32 -16.07
C VAL A 89 1.16 8.19 -14.92
N SER A 90 1.21 7.68 -13.69
CA SER A 90 0.75 8.40 -12.48
C SER A 90 1.83 8.59 -11.43
N GLY A 91 3.03 8.02 -11.62
CA GLY A 91 4.18 8.27 -10.75
C GLY A 91 5.46 7.60 -11.23
N ALA A 92 6.48 7.61 -10.38
CA ALA A 92 7.81 7.12 -10.71
C ALA A 92 8.06 5.65 -10.31
N SER A 93 7.20 5.07 -9.46
CA SER A 93 7.36 3.71 -8.95
C SER A 93 6.73 2.66 -9.87
N ASP A 94 7.30 1.45 -9.89
CA ASP A 94 6.75 0.30 -10.60
C ASP A 94 6.00 -0.63 -9.63
N ASP A 95 4.87 -0.16 -9.13
CA ASP A 95 4.07 -0.90 -8.14
C ASP A 95 3.37 -2.11 -8.75
N GLU A 96 2.90 -1.97 -9.99
CA GLU A 96 2.31 -3.08 -10.75
C GLU A 96 3.35 -4.19 -10.99
N GLY A 97 4.58 -3.84 -11.41
CA GLY A 97 5.67 -4.80 -11.56
C GLY A 97 6.02 -5.48 -10.24
N ALA A 98 6.09 -4.72 -9.14
CA ALA A 98 6.35 -5.28 -7.81
C ALA A 98 5.23 -6.25 -7.35
N ALA A 99 3.98 -5.90 -7.61
CA ALA A 99 2.82 -6.74 -7.31
C ALA A 99 2.86 -8.05 -8.10
N ASN A 100 3.08 -7.95 -9.41
CA ASN A 100 3.16 -9.10 -10.32
C ASN A 100 4.28 -10.06 -9.91
N LEU A 101 5.47 -9.54 -9.57
CA LEU A 101 6.60 -10.34 -9.11
C LEU A 101 6.35 -11.05 -7.76
N ALA A 102 5.45 -10.52 -6.93
CA ALA A 102 5.05 -11.15 -5.66
C ALA A 102 3.80 -12.04 -5.80
N GLY A 103 3.15 -12.04 -6.98
CA GLY A 103 1.84 -12.66 -7.18
C GLY A 103 0.75 -12.01 -6.32
N TRP A 104 0.78 -10.68 -6.22
CA TRP A 104 -0.24 -9.84 -5.60
C TRP A 104 -1.09 -9.22 -6.69
N ARG A 105 -2.38 -8.98 -6.42
CA ARG A 105 -3.24 -8.21 -7.31
C ARG A 105 -2.85 -6.74 -7.21
N PHE A 106 -2.78 -6.06 -8.36
CA PHE A 106 -2.55 -4.62 -8.40
C PHE A 106 -3.86 -3.85 -8.53
N ILE A 107 -3.96 -2.72 -7.83
CA ILE A 107 -5.01 -1.70 -8.04
C ILE A 107 -4.31 -0.34 -8.18
N LYS A 108 -4.57 0.34 -9.29
CA LYS A 108 -4.08 1.70 -9.51
C LYS A 108 -4.68 2.66 -8.48
N GLU A 109 -3.91 3.65 -8.04
CA GLU A 109 -4.30 4.61 -7.00
C GLU A 109 -5.61 5.34 -7.31
N SER A 110 -5.81 5.74 -8.57
CA SER A 110 -7.03 6.40 -9.05
C SER A 110 -8.27 5.50 -8.95
N ASP A 111 -8.10 4.23 -9.26
CA ASP A 111 -9.20 3.25 -9.30
C ASP A 111 -9.60 2.87 -7.88
N PHE A 112 -8.61 2.73 -6.98
CA PHE A 112 -8.87 2.55 -5.57
C PHE A 112 -9.62 3.76 -4.98
N ALA A 113 -9.18 4.98 -5.32
CA ALA A 113 -9.86 6.20 -4.90
C ALA A 113 -11.31 6.28 -5.43
N ALA A 114 -11.57 5.73 -6.62
CA ALA A 114 -12.91 5.61 -7.21
C ALA A 114 -13.76 4.45 -6.64
N GLY A 115 -13.19 3.60 -5.77
CA GLY A 115 -13.93 2.56 -5.06
C GLY A 115 -13.52 1.10 -5.38
N ALA A 116 -12.52 0.87 -6.22
CA ALA A 116 -12.00 -0.48 -6.47
C ALA A 116 -11.39 -1.11 -5.20
N ARG A 117 -11.62 -2.42 -4.98
CA ARG A 117 -11.21 -3.16 -3.77
C ARG A 117 -10.75 -4.57 -4.09
#